data_AF-A0A0G3BCI9-F1
#
_entry.id   AF-A0A0G3BCI9-F1
#
_cell.length_a   1.000
_cell.length_b   1.000
_cell.length_c   1.000
_cell.angle_alpha   90.00
_cell.angle_beta   90.00
_cell.angle_gamma   90.00
#
_symmetry.space_group_name_H-M   'P 1'
#
loop_
_entity.id
_entity.type
_entity.pdbx_description
1 polymer ?
#
loop_
_entity_poly.entity_id
_entity_poly.type
_entity_poly.pdbx_seq_one_letter_code
_entity_poly.pdbx_strand_id
1 'polypeptide(L)'
;MVDACREPGASLSGVALRYGVNANLARRWCKERPQGRVALPPALLPVNLCDRAPPAKQVAAPAPIEIVIHDARIIVPPQVDADTLREVLRAVSEARR
;
A
#
# COMPACT_ATOMS: atom_id res chain seq x y z
N MET A 1 18.60 -10.77 2.80
CA MET A 1 17.16 -10.42 2.90
C MET A 1 16.25 -11.59 2.58
N VAL A 2 16.15 -12.07 1.33
CA VAL A 2 15.19 -13.13 0.94
C VAL A 2 15.39 -14.44 1.71
N ASP A 3 16.64 -14.81 2.01
CA ASP A 3 16.91 -16.00 2.83
C ASP A 3 16.48 -15.82 4.29
N ALA A 4 16.61 -14.60 4.85
CA ALA A 4 16.13 -14.26 6.20
C ALA A 4 14.60 -14.31 6.31
N CYS A 5 13.86 -14.09 5.22
CA CYS A 5 12.41 -14.26 5.18
C CYS A 5 11.97 -15.73 5.21
N ARG A 6 12.88 -16.69 4.99
CA ARG A 6 12.59 -18.14 4.96
C ARG A 6 12.98 -18.85 6.26
N GLU A 7 13.59 -18.15 7.21
CA GLU A 7 13.86 -18.70 8.53
C GLU A 7 12.54 -19.06 9.23
N PRO A 8 12.44 -20.24 9.87
CA PRO A 8 11.25 -20.63 10.62
C PRO A 8 10.91 -19.57 11.67
N GLY A 9 9.70 -19.03 11.64
CA GLY A 9 9.27 -17.97 12.56
C GLY A 9 9.62 -16.54 12.12
N ALA A 10 10.25 -16.34 10.96
CA ALA A 10 10.52 -15.01 10.45
C ALA A 10 9.24 -14.25 10.06
N SER A 11 9.05 -13.07 10.64
CA SER A 11 8.02 -12.13 10.20
C SER A 11 8.48 -11.42 8.93
N LEU A 12 7.77 -11.64 7.81
CA LEU A 12 8.06 -10.94 6.55
C LEU A 12 8.04 -9.41 6.70
N SER A 13 7.14 -8.88 7.54
CA SER A 13 7.06 -7.45 7.83
C SER A 13 8.26 -6.97 8.65
N GLY A 14 8.69 -7.75 9.65
CA GLY A 14 9.87 -7.44 10.45
C GLY A 14 11.15 -7.46 9.63
N VAL A 15 11.30 -8.46 8.74
CA VAL A 15 12.41 -8.54 7.79
C VAL A 15 12.33 -7.35 6.81
N ALA A 16 11.17 -7.03 6.27
CA ALA A 16 11.01 -5.91 5.35
C ALA A 16 11.43 -4.57 5.99
N LEU A 17 11.02 -4.31 7.23
CA LEU A 17 11.43 -3.12 7.99
C LEU A 17 12.94 -3.06 8.21
N ARG A 18 13.55 -4.18 8.62
CA ARG A 18 15.01 -4.26 8.85
C ARG A 18 15.84 -3.92 7.60
N TYR A 19 15.31 -4.26 6.43
CA TYR A 19 15.98 -3.99 5.14
C TYR A 19 15.43 -2.74 4.42
N GLY A 20 14.51 -2.00 5.03
CA GLY A 20 13.94 -0.78 4.45
C GLY A 20 13.12 -1.01 3.17
N VAL A 21 12.51 -2.20 3.00
CA VAL A 21 11.71 -2.55 1.83
C VAL A 21 10.23 -2.73 2.18
N ASN A 22 9.36 -2.68 1.18
CA ASN A 22 7.94 -2.93 1.38
C ASN A 22 7.69 -4.43 1.70
N ALA A 23 6.87 -4.74 2.70
CA ALA A 23 6.56 -6.11 3.10
C ALA A 23 5.90 -6.95 1.99
N ASN A 24 5.10 -6.33 1.11
CA ASN A 24 4.51 -6.99 -0.04
C ASN A 24 5.56 -7.39 -1.07
N LEU A 25 6.58 -6.55 -1.26
CA LEU A 25 7.70 -6.81 -2.15
C LEU A 25 8.58 -7.94 -1.59
N ALA A 26 8.87 -7.91 -0.29
CA ALA A 26 9.56 -8.99 0.40
C ALA A 26 8.83 -10.33 0.26
N ARG A 27 7.51 -10.36 0.49
CA ARG A 27 6.67 -11.55 0.32
C ARG A 27 6.74 -12.10 -1.11
N ARG A 28 6.62 -11.21 -2.10
CA ARG A 28 6.66 -11.58 -3.51
C ARG A 28 7.99 -12.23 -3.88
N TRP A 29 9.12 -11.62 -3.52
CA TRP A 29 10.45 -12.17 -3.82
C TRP A 29 10.72 -13.52 -3.15
N CYS A 30 10.20 -13.74 -1.94
CA CYS A 30 10.37 -15.01 -1.25
C CYS A 30 9.59 -16.15 -1.90
N LYS A 31 8.41 -15.83 -2.45
CA LYS A 31 7.55 -16.75 -3.19
C LYS A 31 8.07 -17.04 -4.60
N GLU A 32 8.55 -16.01 -5.29
CA GLU A 32 8.91 -16.10 -6.71
C GLU A 32 10.32 -16.65 -6.97
N ARG A 33 11.18 -16.77 -5.94
CA ARG A 33 12.51 -17.37 -6.13
C ARG A 33 12.35 -18.87 -6.45
N PRO A 34 12.64 -19.31 -7.68
CA PRO A 34 12.51 -20.72 -8.04
C PRO A 34 13.61 -21.50 -7.32
N GLN A 35 13.20 -22.56 -6.61
CA GLN A 35 14.11 -23.57 -6.11
C GLN A 35 14.73 -24.26 -7.34
N GLY A 36 15.95 -23.88 -7.72
CA GLY A 36 16.70 -24.59 -8.77
C GLY A 36 16.63 -24.04 -10.20
N ARG A 37 16.55 -22.71 -10.42
CA ARG A 37 16.92 -22.19 -11.75
C ARG A 37 18.43 -22.23 -11.94
N VAL A 38 18.90 -23.00 -12.92
CA VAL A 38 20.23 -22.85 -13.51
C VAL A 38 20.39 -21.38 -13.90
N ALA A 39 21.43 -20.74 -13.36
CA ALA A 39 21.74 -19.35 -13.68
C ALA A 39 22.17 -19.29 -15.14
N LEU A 40 21.22 -18.96 -16.03
CA LEU A 40 21.56 -18.55 -17.39
C LEU A 40 22.38 -17.25 -17.30
N PRO A 41 23.40 -17.06 -18.15
CA PRO A 41 24.13 -15.81 -18.20
C PRO A 41 23.15 -14.65 -18.45
N PRO A 42 23.27 -13.52 -17.73
CA PRO A 42 22.36 -12.41 -17.88
C PRO A 42 22.42 -11.90 -19.32
N ALA A 43 21.29 -11.97 -20.03
CA ALA A 43 21.17 -11.40 -21.36
C ALA A 43 21.03 -9.87 -21.23
N LEU A 44 21.85 -9.11 -21.95
CA LEU A 44 21.67 -7.68 -22.09
C LEU A 44 20.49 -7.44 -23.03
N LEU A 45 19.42 -6.83 -22.52
CA LEU A 45 18.28 -6.43 -23.33
C LEU A 45 18.49 -4.99 -23.81
N PRO A 46 18.33 -4.69 -25.10
CA PRO A 46 18.38 -3.32 -25.60
C PRO A 46 17.24 -2.52 -24.96
N VAL A 47 17.59 -1.41 -24.30
CA VAL A 47 16.62 -0.47 -23.72
C VAL A 47 16.37 0.62 -24.75
N ASN A 48 15.15 0.74 -25.23
CA ASN A 48 14.73 1.89 -26.02
C ASN A 48 14.41 3.04 -25.07
N LEU A 49 15.16 4.14 -25.20
CA LEU A 49 14.86 5.38 -24.50
C LEU A 49 13.70 6.06 -25.23
N CYS A 50 12.51 6.00 -24.64
CA CYS A 50 11.40 6.83 -25.09
C CYS A 50 11.49 8.16 -24.34
N ASP A 51 11.72 9.28 -25.03
CA ASP A 51 11.61 10.65 -24.50
C ASP A 51 10.17 11.05 -24.13
N ARG A 52 9.28 10.06 -23.99
CA ARG A 52 7.91 10.27 -23.58
C ARG A 52 7.92 10.63 -22.12
N ALA A 53 7.75 11.92 -21.83
CA ALA A 53 7.41 12.39 -20.50
C ALA A 53 6.33 11.47 -19.92
N PRO A 54 6.52 10.92 -18.70
CA PRO A 54 5.51 10.08 -18.08
C PRO A 54 4.17 10.83 -18.13
N PRO A 55 3.05 10.16 -18.45
CA PRO A 55 1.76 10.82 -18.43
C PRO A 55 1.64 11.50 -17.07
N ALA A 56 1.29 12.80 -17.10
CA ALA A 56 1.07 13.55 -15.87
C ALA A 56 0.23 12.67 -14.95
N LYS A 57 0.76 12.40 -13.76
CA LYS A 57 0.06 11.60 -12.76
C LYS A 57 -1.27 12.31 -12.57
N GLN A 58 -2.35 11.73 -13.09
CA GLN A 58 -3.68 12.28 -12.88
C GLN A 58 -3.90 12.19 -11.38
N VAL A 59 -3.77 13.33 -10.71
CA VAL A 59 -4.21 13.46 -9.33
C VAL A 59 -5.72 13.29 -9.43
N ALA A 60 -6.20 12.13 -9.00
CA ALA A 60 -7.63 11.87 -8.95
C ALA A 60 -8.29 13.02 -8.19
N ALA A 61 -9.40 13.54 -8.71
CA ALA A 61 -10.19 14.51 -7.98
C ALA A 61 -10.51 13.94 -6.59
N PRO A 62 -10.43 14.76 -5.52
CA PRO A 62 -10.62 14.26 -4.17
C PRO A 62 -12.04 13.69 -4.06
N ALA A 63 -12.13 12.37 -3.88
CA ALA A 63 -13.39 11.64 -3.76
C ALA A 63 -13.89 11.71 -2.31
N PRO A 64 -15.22 11.65 -2.08
CA PRO A 64 -15.76 11.59 -0.73
C PRO A 64 -15.26 10.35 0.01
N ILE A 65 -14.97 10.50 1.30
CA ILE A 65 -14.57 9.40 2.18
C ILE A 65 -15.83 8.85 2.85
N GLU A 66 -16.06 7.55 2.75
CA GLU A 66 -17.16 6.87 3.45
C GLU A 66 -16.63 6.26 4.76
N ILE A 67 -17.26 6.64 5.87
CA ILE A 67 -16.98 6.12 7.21
C ILE A 67 -18.21 5.35 7.67
N VAL A 68 -18.05 4.06 7.97
CA VAL A 68 -19.12 3.20 8.46
C VAL A 68 -18.85 2.87 9.93
N ILE A 69 -19.82 3.19 10.80
CA ILE A 69 -19.78 2.93 12.24
C ILE A 69 -21.07 2.17 12.60
N HIS A 70 -20.97 0.85 12.79
CA HIS A 70 -22.15 -0.02 12.94
C HIS A 70 -23.16 0.16 11.78
N ASP A 71 -24.38 0.61 12.05
CA ASP A 71 -25.42 0.94 11.07
C ASP A 71 -25.40 2.42 10.62
N ALA A 72 -24.53 3.27 11.18
CA ALA A 72 -24.33 4.63 10.68
C ALA A 72 -23.35 4.63 9.51
N ARG A 73 -23.73 5.38 8.47
CA ARG A 73 -22.90 5.64 7.29
C ARG A 73 -22.73 7.13 7.13
N ILE A 74 -21.50 7.60 7.23
CA ILE A 74 -21.12 9.01 7.15
C ILE A 74 -20.31 9.21 5.87
N ILE A 75 -20.79 10.09 4.99
CA ILE A 75 -20.11 10.44 3.75
C ILE A 75 -19.47 11.81 3.95
N VAL A 76 -18.14 11.86 3.95
CA VAL A 76 -17.37 13.08 4.16
C VAL A 76 -16.94 13.63 2.80
N PRO A 77 -17.53 14.74 2.31
CA PRO A 77 -17.07 15.38 1.09
C PRO A 77 -15.64 15.92 1.22
N PRO A 78 -14.94 16.13 0.09
CA PRO A 78 -13.53 16.50 0.08
C PRO A 78 -13.21 17.89 0.65
N GLN A 79 -14.22 18.74 0.87
CA GLN A 79 -14.07 20.14 1.32
C GLN A 79 -14.70 20.38 2.69
N VAL A 80 -14.77 19.35 3.55
CA VAL A 80 -15.31 19.50 4.91
C VAL A 80 -14.28 20.10 5.85
N ASP A 81 -14.70 21.11 6.59
CA ASP A 81 -13.93 21.68 7.69
C ASP A 81 -13.78 20.68 8.85
N ALA A 82 -12.58 20.66 9.46
CA ALA A 82 -12.24 19.69 10.48
C ALA A 82 -13.06 19.86 11.77
N ASP A 83 -13.45 21.09 12.13
CA ASP A 83 -14.24 21.36 13.32
C ASP A 83 -15.67 20.84 13.13
N THR A 84 -16.25 21.11 11.95
CA THR A 84 -17.57 20.59 11.58
C THR A 84 -17.62 19.06 11.58
N LEU A 85 -16.58 18.40 11.03
CA LEU A 85 -16.51 16.94 11.03
C LEU A 85 -16.42 16.36 12.46
N ARG A 86 -15.65 17.01 13.35
CA ARG A 86 -15.54 16.57 14.75
C ARG A 86 -16.87 16.70 15.50
N GLU A 87 -17.61 17.78 15.28
CA GLU A 87 -18.92 17.95 15.92
C GLU A 87 -19.92 16.89 15.49
N VAL A 88 -19.99 16.57 14.19
CA VAL A 88 -20.86 15.51 13.67
C VAL A 88 -20.47 14.15 14.22
N LEU A 89 -19.17 13.82 14.24
CA LEU A 89 -18.70 12.55 14.80
C LEU A 89 -19.01 12.43 16.30
N ARG A 90 -18.85 13.52 17.07
CA ARG A 90 -19.24 13.55 18.49
C ARG A 90 -20.74 13.31 18.66
N ALA A 91 -21.57 14.04 17.94
CA ALA A 91 -23.03 13.88 18.01
C ALA A 91 -23.48 12.46 17.63
N VAL A 92 -22.90 11.85 16.59
CA VAL A 92 -23.20 10.47 16.19
C VAL A 92 -22.74 9.46 17.25
N SER A 93 -21.62 9.72 17.93
CA SER A 93 -21.13 8.86 19.02
C SER A 93 -22.02 8.93 20.27
N GLU A 94 -22.53 10.11 20.60
CA GLU A 94 -23.39 10.35 21.77
C GLU A 94 -24.80 9.78 21.56
N ALA A 95 -25.37 9.92 20.35
CA ALA A 95 -26.66 9.38 19.99
C ALA A 95 -26.71 7.83 19.97
N ARG A 96 -25.56 7.17 20.08
CA ARG A 96 -25.41 5.71 20.03
C ARG A 96 -25.00 5.10 21.37
N ARG A 97 -24.99 5.89 22.44
CA ARG A 97 -24.80 5.44 23.82
C ARG A 97 -26.14 5.12 24.48
#